data_AF-A0A7S0KCH8-F1
#
_entry.id   AF-A0A7S0KCH8-F1
#
_cell.length_a   1.000
_cell.length_b   1.000
_cell.length_c   1.000
_cell.angle_alpha   90.00
_cell.angle_beta   90.00
_cell.angle_gamma   90.00
#
_symmetry.space_group_name_H-M   'P 1'
#
loop_
_entity.id
_entity.type
_entity.pdbx_description
1 polymer ?
#
loop_
_entity_poly.entity_id
_entity_poly.type
_entity_poly.pdbx_seq_one_letter_code
_entity_poly.pdbx_strand_id
1 'polypeptide(L)'
;INSYMRGTIYEVAERYTTVTKLLFLAFFYAAMYPMGFFVCSLALCITYFADKFATFRIWRPAPMLGNEVSEFQRDWVFPVVLLALILVTGYLYAMFPYDFLCESEDPVPEEYYGENYTVIKKESDDGGSQVQVTVDENSTAYRYCDQNIFVNFYFPPRSQAQDGDNWMTGQQEFVVNFVGWFGFTCFFTIVVLKFGVSSYKAYKSWIYGGGYEPVGDDQGIPFSKVESITAYVPQVRSVAFVYPLLACDVIHVDGSLIGFTDPEHENDHSVHSLIHEFRTEELKAKAKDVNKPILGVVKHYPPNAEESMHF
;
A
#
# COMPACT_ATOMS: atom_id res chain seq x y z
N ILE A 1 30.94 22.62 14.90
CA ILE A 1 31.52 21.34 14.46
C ILE A 1 30.50 20.19 14.43
N ASN A 2 29.48 20.19 15.30
CA ASN A 2 28.47 19.13 15.41
C ASN A 2 27.42 19.09 14.26
N SER A 3 27.34 20.12 13.41
CA SER A 3 26.39 20.15 12.27
C SER A 3 26.79 19.25 11.10
N TYR A 4 28.09 18.98 10.93
CA TYR A 4 28.62 18.18 9.80
C TYR A 4 28.52 16.66 10.04
N MET A 5 28.15 16.21 11.25
CA MET A 5 28.04 14.80 11.64
C MET A 5 26.59 14.29 11.70
N ARG A 6 25.59 15.10 11.30
CA ARG A 6 24.17 14.77 11.50
C ARG A 6 23.57 13.80 10.48
N GLY A 7 24.33 13.37 9.46
CA GLY A 7 23.85 12.50 8.39
C GLY A 7 22.85 13.20 7.46
N THR A 8 22.64 12.63 6.28
CA THR A 8 21.68 13.18 5.29
C THR A 8 20.25 12.82 5.69
N ILE A 9 19.33 13.77 5.58
CA ILE A 9 17.89 13.53 5.76
C ILE A 9 17.37 12.75 4.55
N TYR A 10 16.58 11.72 4.78
CA TYR A 10 15.92 10.95 3.73
C TYR A 10 14.44 10.79 4.05
N GLU A 11 13.62 10.72 3.01
CA GLU A 11 12.18 10.48 3.15
C GLU A 11 11.85 9.01 2.89
N VAL A 12 11.28 8.36 3.90
CA VAL A 12 10.87 6.96 3.83
C VAL A 12 9.81 6.75 2.73
N ALA A 13 8.90 7.73 2.56
CA ALA A 13 7.84 7.70 1.54
C ALA A 13 8.40 7.65 0.10
N GLU A 14 9.50 8.37 -0.17
CA GLU A 14 10.14 8.38 -1.48
C GLU A 14 10.68 6.99 -1.86
N ARG A 15 11.27 6.28 -0.89
CA ARG A 15 11.82 4.92 -1.07
C ARG A 15 10.70 3.92 -1.38
N TYR A 16 9.63 3.94 -0.60
CA TYR A 16 8.45 3.10 -0.85
C TYR A 16 7.80 3.39 -2.20
N THR A 17 7.72 4.67 -2.59
CA THR A 17 7.21 5.07 -3.90
C THR A 17 8.08 4.52 -5.03
N THR A 18 9.40 4.56 -4.87
CA THR A 18 10.35 4.04 -5.86
C THR A 18 10.19 2.52 -6.05
N VAL A 19 10.11 1.76 -4.96
CA VAL A 19 9.86 0.31 -5.00
C VAL A 19 8.50 0.01 -5.64
N THR A 20 7.46 0.76 -5.28
CA THR A 20 6.11 0.59 -5.85
C THR A 20 6.09 0.85 -7.35
N LYS A 21 6.78 1.89 -7.83
CA LYS A 21 6.90 2.19 -9.26
C LYS A 21 7.59 1.05 -10.02
N LEU A 22 8.68 0.50 -9.48
CA LEU A 22 9.38 -0.63 -10.08
C LEU A 22 8.49 -1.87 -10.18
N LEU A 23 7.79 -2.22 -9.10
CA LEU A 23 6.87 -3.35 -9.09
C LEU A 23 5.69 -3.15 -10.04
N PHE A 24 5.08 -1.96 -10.03
CA PHE A 24 3.98 -1.63 -10.94
C PHE A 24 4.44 -1.74 -12.40
N LEU A 25 5.60 -1.17 -12.75
CA LEU A 25 6.13 -1.23 -14.11
C LEU A 25 6.42 -2.68 -14.54
N ALA A 26 7.09 -3.45 -13.68
CA ALA A 26 7.42 -4.85 -13.97
C ALA A 26 6.16 -5.70 -14.19
N PHE A 27 5.14 -5.48 -13.38
CA PHE A 27 3.88 -6.20 -13.49
C PHE A 27 3.04 -5.74 -14.68
N PHE A 28 3.01 -4.44 -14.97
CA PHE A 28 2.30 -3.90 -16.13
C PHE A 28 2.82 -4.50 -17.45
N TYR A 29 4.14 -4.63 -17.57
CA TYR A 29 4.78 -5.15 -18.79
C TYR A 29 5.08 -6.66 -18.75
N ALA A 30 4.69 -7.36 -17.68
CA ALA A 30 5.00 -8.77 -17.46
C ALA A 30 4.51 -9.67 -18.60
N ALA A 31 3.32 -9.39 -19.15
CA ALA A 31 2.71 -10.18 -20.20
C ALA A 31 3.48 -10.10 -21.54
N MET A 32 4.02 -8.92 -21.88
CA MET A 32 4.76 -8.71 -23.13
C MET A 32 6.25 -9.05 -23.00
N TYR A 33 6.84 -8.77 -21.83
CA TYR A 33 8.28 -8.91 -21.63
C TYR A 33 8.58 -9.54 -20.27
N PRO A 34 8.49 -10.88 -20.16
CA PRO A 34 8.74 -11.59 -18.89
C PRO A 34 10.18 -11.41 -18.39
N MET A 35 11.15 -11.11 -19.27
CA MET A 35 12.51 -10.76 -18.84
C MET A 35 12.56 -9.49 -17.97
N GLY A 36 11.51 -8.66 -18.00
CA GLY A 36 11.35 -7.51 -17.11
C GLY A 36 11.38 -7.89 -15.62
N PHE A 37 10.97 -9.11 -15.25
CA PHE A 37 11.07 -9.59 -13.87
C PHE A 37 12.52 -9.72 -13.39
N PHE A 38 13.43 -10.17 -14.26
CA PHE A 38 14.86 -10.26 -13.92
C PHE A 38 15.46 -8.87 -13.73
N VAL A 39 15.13 -7.92 -14.60
CA VAL A 39 15.58 -6.53 -14.48
C VAL A 39 15.04 -5.89 -13.20
N CYS A 40 13.76 -6.12 -12.89
CA CYS A 40 13.15 -5.63 -11.65
C CYS A 40 13.80 -6.25 -10.40
N SER A 41 14.04 -7.57 -10.40
CA SER A 41 14.73 -8.26 -9.31
C SER A 41 16.14 -7.71 -9.08
N LEU A 42 16.91 -7.49 -10.15
CA LEU A 42 18.23 -6.88 -10.08
C LEU A 42 18.15 -5.46 -9.50
N ALA A 43 17.20 -4.64 -9.97
CA ALA A 43 17.00 -3.29 -9.48
C ALA A 43 16.66 -3.28 -7.97
N LEU A 44 15.77 -4.17 -7.53
CA LEU A 44 15.40 -4.32 -6.12
C LEU A 44 16.61 -4.75 -5.26
N CYS A 45 17.43 -5.69 -5.75
CA CYS A 45 18.66 -6.10 -5.08
C CYS A 45 19.63 -4.93 -4.92
N ILE A 46 19.87 -4.16 -5.99
CA ILE A 46 20.75 -2.98 -5.94
C ILE A 46 20.22 -1.97 -4.94
N THR A 47 18.93 -1.64 -4.98
CA THR A 47 18.32 -0.71 -4.02
C THR A 47 18.42 -1.22 -2.58
N TYR A 48 18.21 -2.52 -2.35
CA TYR A 48 18.33 -3.12 -1.03
C TYR A 48 19.74 -2.94 -0.45
N PHE A 49 20.78 -3.28 -1.22
CA PHE A 49 22.16 -3.14 -0.72
C PHE A 49 22.58 -1.67 -0.57
N ALA A 50 22.17 -0.80 -1.48
CA ALA A 50 22.44 0.63 -1.40
C ALA A 50 21.76 1.28 -0.18
N ASP A 51 20.47 1.02 0.02
CA ASP A 51 19.70 1.57 1.14
C ASP A 51 20.19 0.99 2.47
N LYS A 52 20.56 -0.30 2.51
CA LYS A 52 21.18 -0.92 3.69
C LYS A 52 22.49 -0.23 4.06
N PHE A 53 23.37 0.00 3.08
CA PHE A 53 24.63 0.69 3.31
C PHE A 53 24.41 2.14 3.77
N ALA A 54 23.50 2.87 3.12
CA ALA A 54 23.19 4.24 3.45
C ALA A 54 22.59 4.39 4.86
N THR A 55 21.69 3.48 5.26
CA THR A 55 21.10 3.42 6.59
C THR A 55 22.15 3.26 7.69
N PHE A 56 23.18 2.45 7.47
CA PHE A 56 24.21 2.21 8.49
C PHE A 56 25.31 3.29 8.55
N ARG A 57 25.51 4.09 7.50
CA ARG A 57 26.71 4.96 7.42
C ARG A 57 26.47 6.42 7.04
N ILE A 58 25.38 6.75 6.36
CA ILE A 58 25.19 8.08 5.74
C ILE A 58 23.94 8.77 6.27
N TRP A 59 22.85 8.03 6.40
CA TRP A 59 21.55 8.60 6.74
C TRP A 59 21.43 8.86 8.24
N ARG A 60 20.80 9.98 8.54
CA ARG A 60 20.32 10.26 9.91
C ARG A 60 19.25 9.21 10.27
N PRO A 61 19.09 8.81 11.55
CA PRO A 61 17.95 7.98 11.97
C PRO A 61 16.64 8.54 11.41
N ALA A 62 15.85 7.67 10.77
CA ALA A 62 14.55 8.06 10.25
C ALA A 62 13.64 8.56 11.38
N PRO A 63 12.70 9.47 11.07
CA PRO A 63 11.60 9.74 11.99
C PRO A 63 10.88 8.41 12.29
N MET A 64 10.39 8.25 13.52
CA MET A 64 9.61 7.08 13.92
C MET A 64 8.23 7.12 13.25
N LEU A 65 8.21 6.89 11.94
CA LEU A 65 7.01 6.48 11.22
C LEU A 65 6.73 5.06 11.71
N GLY A 66 5.62 4.89 12.41
CA GLY A 66 5.18 3.58 12.86
C GLY A 66 4.98 2.61 11.69
N ASN A 67 4.45 1.42 11.98
CA ASN A 67 4.20 0.40 10.96
C ASN A 67 3.11 0.78 9.94
N GLU A 68 2.47 1.95 10.09
CA GLU A 68 1.36 2.42 9.26
C GLU A 68 1.68 2.42 7.76
N VAL A 69 2.88 2.86 7.36
CA VAL A 69 3.26 2.89 5.94
C VAL A 69 3.41 1.48 5.37
N SER A 70 4.00 0.57 6.15
CA SER A 70 4.13 -0.83 5.76
C SER A 70 2.76 -1.53 5.71
N GLU A 71 1.87 -1.21 6.63
CA GLU A 71 0.50 -1.73 6.65
C GLU A 71 -0.28 -1.24 5.43
N PHE A 72 -0.21 0.07 5.13
CA PHE A 72 -0.84 0.65 3.95
C PHE A 72 -0.35 -0.02 2.65
N GLN A 73 0.95 -0.24 2.51
CA GLN A 73 1.50 -0.88 1.32
C GLN A 73 1.04 -2.33 1.18
N ARG A 74 1.08 -3.10 2.28
CA ARG A 74 0.61 -4.49 2.30
C ARG A 74 -0.87 -4.59 1.99
N ASP A 75 -1.67 -3.67 2.53
CA ASP A 75 -3.12 -3.75 2.48
C ASP A 75 -3.74 -3.19 1.21
N TRP A 76 -3.11 -2.18 0.60
CA TRP A 76 -3.65 -1.49 -0.57
C TRP A 76 -2.76 -1.60 -1.79
N VAL A 77 -1.48 -1.26 -1.67
CA VAL A 77 -0.60 -1.14 -2.83
C VAL A 77 -0.36 -2.48 -3.51
N PHE A 78 0.05 -3.53 -2.78
CA PHE A 78 0.31 -4.83 -3.42
C PHE A 78 -0.94 -5.47 -4.05
N PRO A 79 -2.12 -5.51 -3.40
CA PRO A 79 -3.32 -6.02 -4.04
C PRO A 79 -3.72 -5.25 -5.30
N VAL A 80 -3.62 -3.92 -5.29
CA VAL A 80 -3.93 -3.09 -6.46
C VAL A 80 -2.95 -3.34 -7.60
N VAL A 81 -1.66 -3.45 -7.31
CA VAL A 81 -0.62 -3.75 -8.31
C VAL A 81 -0.79 -5.15 -8.90
N LEU A 82 -1.17 -6.15 -8.09
CA LEU A 82 -1.52 -7.50 -8.58
C LEU A 82 -2.81 -7.50 -9.42
N LEU A 83 -3.81 -6.71 -9.03
CA LEU A 83 -5.01 -6.56 -9.83
C LEU A 83 -4.71 -5.93 -11.19
N ALA A 84 -3.89 -4.88 -11.20
CA ALA A 84 -3.43 -4.22 -12.42
C ALA A 84 -2.69 -5.21 -13.33
N LEU A 85 -1.81 -6.06 -12.78
CA LEU A 85 -1.16 -7.16 -13.51
C LEU A 85 -2.18 -8.02 -14.24
N ILE A 86 -3.18 -8.55 -13.52
CA ILE A 86 -4.16 -9.49 -14.09
C ILE A 86 -4.99 -8.81 -15.19
N LEU A 87 -5.47 -7.58 -14.94
CA LEU A 87 -6.29 -6.85 -15.90
C LEU A 87 -5.51 -6.47 -17.15
N VAL A 88 -4.35 -5.86 -16.99
CA VAL A 88 -3.49 -5.44 -18.11
C VAL A 88 -3.04 -6.66 -18.91
N THR A 89 -2.70 -7.75 -18.25
CA THR A 89 -2.39 -9.03 -18.92
C THR A 89 -3.58 -9.49 -19.76
N GLY A 90 -4.79 -9.52 -19.20
CA GLY A 90 -5.99 -9.90 -19.94
C GLY A 90 -6.23 -9.03 -21.18
N TYR A 91 -6.08 -7.71 -21.06
CA TYR A 91 -6.23 -6.80 -22.19
C TYR A 91 -5.11 -6.94 -23.23
N LEU A 92 -3.86 -7.11 -22.83
CA LEU A 92 -2.73 -7.30 -23.75
C LEU A 92 -2.80 -8.63 -24.50
N TYR A 93 -3.32 -9.69 -23.88
CA TYR A 93 -3.59 -10.95 -24.58
C TYR A 93 -4.80 -10.87 -25.50
N ALA A 94 -5.80 -10.06 -25.17
CA ALA A 94 -7.00 -9.88 -25.99
C ALA A 94 -6.75 -8.98 -27.21
N MET A 95 -5.93 -7.93 -27.04
CA MET A 95 -5.52 -6.98 -28.06
C MET A 95 -4.01 -7.09 -28.22
N PHE A 96 -3.55 -8.21 -28.78
CA PHE A 96 -2.12 -8.41 -28.95
C PHE A 96 -1.60 -7.39 -29.98
N PRO A 97 -0.67 -6.49 -29.62
CA PRO A 97 -0.35 -5.32 -30.44
C PRO A 97 0.38 -5.64 -31.75
N TYR A 98 0.71 -6.91 -31.97
CA TYR A 98 1.38 -7.40 -33.17
C TYR A 98 0.46 -8.22 -34.07
N ASP A 99 -0.83 -8.30 -33.74
CA ASP A 99 -1.84 -9.02 -34.52
C ASP A 99 -3.02 -8.09 -34.82
N PHE A 100 -3.29 -7.83 -36.10
CA PHE A 100 -4.41 -7.00 -36.56
C PHE A 100 -5.15 -7.68 -37.71
N LEU A 101 -5.18 -9.02 -37.69
CA LEU A 101 -5.78 -9.83 -38.73
C LEU A 101 -7.08 -10.44 -38.24
N CYS A 102 -8.09 -10.40 -39.10
CA CYS A 102 -9.37 -11.07 -38.92
C CYS A 102 -9.62 -11.99 -40.11
N GLU A 103 -10.29 -13.11 -39.87
CA GLU A 103 -10.77 -13.98 -40.95
C GLU A 103 -11.82 -13.20 -41.78
N SER A 104 -11.65 -13.20 -43.09
CA SER A 104 -12.58 -12.58 -44.04
C SER A 104 -13.61 -13.61 -44.48
N GLU A 105 -14.88 -13.23 -44.57
CA GLU A 105 -15.93 -14.07 -45.14
C GLU A 105 -15.77 -14.24 -46.66
N ASP A 106 -15.11 -13.27 -47.31
CA ASP A 106 -14.84 -13.31 -48.75
C ASP A 106 -13.74 -14.33 -49.08
N PRO A 107 -13.93 -15.17 -50.12
CA PRO A 107 -12.89 -16.08 -50.57
C PRO A 107 -11.68 -15.30 -51.11
N VAL A 108 -10.52 -15.96 -51.13
CA VAL A 108 -9.31 -15.38 -51.68
C VAL A 108 -9.55 -15.01 -53.16
N PRO A 109 -9.23 -13.79 -53.61
CA PRO A 109 -9.40 -13.41 -55.01
C PRO A 109 -8.62 -14.34 -55.96
N GLU A 110 -9.22 -14.67 -57.12
CA GLU A 110 -8.64 -15.61 -58.09
C GLU A 110 -7.23 -15.20 -58.58
N GLU A 111 -6.89 -13.91 -58.51
CA GLU A 111 -5.57 -13.38 -58.85
C GLU A 111 -4.44 -13.91 -57.94
N TYR A 112 -4.78 -14.40 -56.74
CA TYR A 112 -3.82 -14.98 -55.80
C TYR A 112 -3.80 -16.51 -55.86
N TYR A 113 -4.58 -17.17 -56.73
CA TYR A 113 -4.50 -18.62 -56.87
C TYR A 113 -3.16 -19.04 -57.46
N GLY A 114 -2.51 -20.02 -56.83
CA GLY A 114 -1.20 -20.47 -57.29
C GLY A 114 -0.56 -21.49 -56.37
N GLU A 115 0.16 -22.44 -56.98
CA GLU A 115 0.74 -23.57 -56.27
C GLU A 115 2.15 -23.31 -55.70
N ASN A 116 2.79 -22.19 -56.06
CA ASN A 116 4.23 -21.98 -55.83
C ASN A 116 4.59 -20.59 -55.27
N TYR A 117 3.85 -20.09 -54.28
CA TYR A 117 4.30 -18.90 -53.56
C TYR A 117 5.46 -19.24 -52.64
N THR A 118 6.61 -18.60 -52.84
CA THR A 118 7.77 -18.77 -51.95
C THR A 118 7.68 -17.74 -50.83
N VAL A 119 7.33 -18.20 -49.64
CA VAL A 119 7.24 -17.36 -48.44
C VAL A 119 8.46 -17.63 -47.59
N ILE A 120 9.13 -16.56 -47.15
CA ILE A 120 10.29 -16.68 -46.26
C ILE A 120 9.76 -16.69 -44.82
N LYS A 121 9.70 -17.86 -44.21
CA LYS A 121 9.36 -17.99 -42.80
C LYS A 121 10.59 -17.65 -41.97
N LYS A 122 10.63 -16.45 -41.39
CA LYS A 122 11.66 -16.08 -40.41
C LYS A 122 11.25 -16.56 -39.02
N GLU A 123 11.71 -17.74 -38.62
CA GLU A 123 11.59 -18.23 -37.24
C GLU A 123 12.71 -17.69 -36.32
N SER A 124 13.79 -17.13 -36.89
CA SER A 124 14.87 -16.44 -36.16
C SER A 124 15.65 -15.47 -37.07
N ASP A 125 16.42 -14.57 -36.46
CA ASP A 125 17.24 -13.55 -37.15
C ASP A 125 18.29 -14.14 -38.10
N ASP A 126 18.72 -15.39 -37.88
CA ASP A 126 19.68 -16.10 -38.73
C ASP A 126 18.99 -17.13 -39.64
N GLY A 127 18.59 -16.66 -40.84
CA GLY A 127 18.22 -17.52 -41.96
C GLY A 127 16.76 -17.98 -41.98
N GLY A 128 15.94 -17.31 -42.78
CA GLY A 128 14.56 -17.74 -43.01
C GLY A 128 14.50 -18.99 -43.89
N SER A 129 13.70 -19.97 -43.48
CA SER A 129 13.37 -21.14 -44.29
C SER A 129 12.38 -20.74 -45.36
N GLN A 130 12.68 -21.05 -46.63
CA GLN A 130 11.70 -20.90 -47.71
C GLN A 130 10.66 -22.00 -47.59
N VAL A 131 9.40 -21.60 -47.45
CA VAL A 131 8.26 -22.50 -47.43
C VAL A 131 7.45 -22.21 -48.69
N GLN A 132 7.16 -23.25 -49.47
CA GLN A 132 6.20 -23.14 -50.56
C GLN A 132 4.79 -23.21 -49.98
N VAL A 133 3.99 -22.20 -50.31
CA VAL A 133 2.60 -22.10 -49.88
C VAL A 133 1.73 -22.16 -51.15
N THR A 134 0.80 -23.10 -51.14
CA THR A 134 -0.24 -23.25 -52.16
C THR A 134 -1.47 -22.50 -51.67
N VAL A 135 -2.01 -21.62 -52.52
CA VAL A 135 -3.23 -20.85 -52.23
C VAL A 135 -4.33 -21.34 -53.16
N ASP A 136 -5.28 -22.07 -52.58
CA ASP A 136 -6.45 -22.64 -53.25
C ASP A 136 -7.73 -21.82 -52.94
N GLU A 137 -8.82 -22.08 -53.68
CA GLU A 137 -10.16 -21.47 -53.49
C GLU A 137 -10.72 -21.67 -52.06
N ASN A 138 -10.33 -22.75 -51.38
CA ASN A 138 -10.73 -23.03 -49.98
C ASN A 138 -9.82 -22.37 -48.92
N SER A 139 -8.83 -21.57 -49.33
CA SER A 139 -7.95 -20.90 -48.38
C SER A 139 -8.67 -19.77 -47.67
N THR A 140 -8.43 -19.62 -46.37
CA THR A 140 -9.00 -18.51 -45.59
C THR A 140 -8.30 -17.20 -45.95
N ALA A 141 -9.08 -16.20 -46.37
CA ALA A 141 -8.57 -14.85 -46.56
C ALA A 141 -8.52 -14.12 -45.20
N TYR A 142 -7.50 -13.29 -44.99
CA TYR A 142 -7.39 -12.44 -43.81
C TYR A 142 -7.48 -10.97 -44.22
N ARG A 143 -8.21 -10.17 -43.45
CA ARG A 143 -8.30 -8.72 -43.62
C ARG A 143 -7.77 -8.01 -42.39
N TYR A 144 -7.37 -6.75 -42.58
CA TYR A 144 -7.08 -5.87 -41.45
C TYR A 144 -8.37 -5.58 -40.67
N CYS A 145 -8.28 -5.62 -39.34
CA CYS A 145 -9.35 -5.22 -38.44
C CYS A 145 -8.81 -4.49 -37.23
N ASP A 146 -9.56 -3.50 -36.75
CA ASP A 146 -9.22 -2.75 -35.55
C ASP A 146 -9.65 -3.56 -34.32
N GLN A 147 -8.69 -4.22 -33.67
CA GLN A 147 -8.91 -5.02 -32.47
C GLN A 147 -8.97 -4.18 -31.18
N ASN A 148 -9.23 -2.87 -31.27
CA ASN A 148 -9.23 -1.97 -30.13
C ASN A 148 -10.45 -2.13 -29.22
N ILE A 149 -10.34 -3.05 -28.26
CA ILE A 149 -11.36 -3.37 -27.25
C ILE A 149 -11.67 -2.17 -26.33
N PHE A 150 -10.78 -1.16 -26.24
CA PHE A 150 -11.00 0.01 -25.39
C PHE A 150 -12.08 0.95 -25.92
N VAL A 151 -12.39 0.93 -27.22
CA VAL A 151 -13.41 1.81 -27.82
C VAL A 151 -14.80 1.50 -27.26
N ASN A 152 -15.14 0.21 -27.11
CA ASN A 152 -16.43 -0.25 -26.60
C ASN A 152 -16.40 -0.57 -25.09
N PHE A 153 -15.25 -0.39 -24.44
CA PHE A 153 -15.02 -0.59 -23.01
C PHE A 153 -15.59 -1.92 -22.45
N TYR A 154 -15.26 -3.04 -23.09
CA TYR A 154 -15.68 -4.35 -22.58
C TYR A 154 -14.87 -4.73 -21.33
N PHE A 155 -15.57 -4.87 -20.20
CA PHE A 155 -14.99 -5.30 -18.92
C PHE A 155 -15.79 -6.47 -18.32
N PRO A 156 -15.15 -7.58 -17.93
CA PRO A 156 -13.73 -7.91 -18.14
C PRO A 156 -13.42 -8.21 -19.63
N PRO A 157 -12.14 -8.28 -20.05
CA PRO A 157 -11.79 -8.71 -21.40
C PRO A 157 -12.34 -10.12 -21.66
N ARG A 158 -13.11 -10.28 -22.74
CA ARG A 158 -13.82 -11.51 -23.10
C ARG A 158 -13.85 -11.68 -24.61
N SER A 159 -13.96 -12.92 -25.06
CA SER A 159 -14.09 -13.24 -26.48
C SER A 159 -15.39 -12.73 -27.12
N GLN A 160 -16.41 -12.43 -26.31
CA GLN A 160 -17.65 -11.78 -26.75
C GLN A 160 -17.43 -10.37 -27.30
N ALA A 161 -16.27 -9.74 -27.02
CA ALA A 161 -15.91 -8.44 -27.57
C ALA A 161 -15.58 -8.48 -29.07
N GLN A 162 -15.62 -9.65 -29.72
CA GLN A 162 -15.20 -9.85 -31.10
C GLN A 162 -16.17 -9.31 -32.18
N ASP A 163 -17.38 -8.84 -31.81
CA ASP A 163 -18.38 -8.23 -32.71
C ASP A 163 -18.55 -8.91 -34.10
N GLY A 164 -18.33 -10.24 -34.18
CA GLY A 164 -18.44 -11.06 -35.40
C GLY A 164 -17.13 -11.28 -36.18
N ASP A 165 -16.08 -10.52 -35.90
CA ASP A 165 -14.83 -10.50 -36.67
C ASP A 165 -13.83 -11.63 -36.30
N ASN A 166 -14.17 -12.49 -35.32
CA ASN A 166 -13.46 -13.72 -34.91
C ASN A 166 -11.91 -13.65 -34.99
N TRP A 167 -11.30 -12.57 -34.48
CA TRP A 167 -9.85 -12.38 -34.56
C TRP A 167 -9.04 -13.22 -33.57
N MET A 168 -9.64 -13.69 -32.47
CA MET A 168 -8.94 -14.47 -31.47
C MET A 168 -8.88 -15.94 -31.90
N THR A 169 -7.68 -16.53 -31.88
CA THR A 169 -7.56 -17.99 -32.01
C THR A 169 -8.26 -18.69 -30.83
N GLY A 170 -8.75 -19.92 -31.02
CA GLY A 170 -9.48 -20.63 -29.95
C GLY A 170 -8.67 -20.80 -28.64
N GLN A 171 -7.33 -20.91 -28.72
CA GLN A 171 -6.47 -20.94 -27.54
C GLN A 171 -6.38 -19.57 -26.85
N GLN A 172 -6.27 -18.50 -27.63
CA GLN A 172 -6.26 -17.13 -27.14
C GLN A 172 -7.60 -16.77 -26.49
N GLU A 173 -8.72 -17.11 -27.12
CA GLU A 173 -10.06 -16.95 -26.56
C GLU A 173 -10.18 -17.65 -25.20
N PHE A 174 -9.72 -18.89 -25.10
CA PHE A 174 -9.73 -19.62 -23.82
C PHE A 174 -8.94 -18.90 -22.74
N VAL A 175 -7.72 -18.46 -23.04
CA VAL A 175 -6.85 -17.74 -22.09
C VAL A 175 -7.46 -16.41 -21.68
N VAL A 176 -7.96 -15.61 -22.64
CA VAL A 176 -8.57 -14.31 -22.38
C VAL A 176 -9.81 -14.46 -21.50
N ASN A 177 -10.70 -15.41 -21.82
CA ASN A 177 -11.89 -15.67 -21.00
C ASN A 177 -11.54 -16.14 -19.59
N PHE A 178 -10.55 -17.03 -19.46
CA PHE A 178 -10.08 -17.51 -18.16
C PHE A 178 -9.50 -16.37 -17.32
N VAL A 179 -8.55 -15.61 -17.87
CA VAL A 179 -7.90 -14.48 -17.20
C VAL A 179 -8.91 -13.39 -16.86
N GLY A 180 -9.86 -13.11 -17.76
CA GLY A 180 -10.93 -12.14 -17.54
C GLY A 180 -11.82 -12.50 -16.35
N TRP A 181 -12.30 -13.75 -16.28
CA TRP A 181 -13.10 -14.23 -15.14
C TRP A 181 -12.30 -14.32 -13.84
N PHE A 182 -11.06 -14.77 -13.92
CA PHE A 182 -10.15 -14.80 -12.78
C PHE A 182 -9.92 -13.40 -12.22
N GLY A 183 -9.59 -12.43 -13.09
CA GLY A 183 -9.40 -11.02 -12.71
C GLY A 183 -10.66 -10.40 -12.10
N PHE A 184 -11.83 -10.66 -12.67
CA PHE A 184 -13.12 -10.24 -12.09
C PHE A 184 -13.33 -10.82 -10.69
N THR A 185 -13.04 -12.10 -10.50
CA THR A 185 -13.18 -12.79 -9.20
C THR A 185 -12.22 -12.22 -8.16
N CYS A 186 -10.95 -12.01 -8.53
CA CYS A 186 -9.94 -11.40 -7.67
C CYS A 186 -10.33 -9.96 -7.28
N PHE A 187 -10.79 -9.16 -8.24
CA PHE A 187 -11.28 -7.80 -7.98
C PHE A 187 -12.40 -7.81 -6.95
N PHE A 188 -13.43 -8.62 -7.16
CA PHE A 188 -14.56 -8.71 -6.27
C PHE A 188 -14.15 -9.20 -4.88
N THR A 189 -13.23 -10.16 -4.80
CA THR A 189 -12.72 -10.67 -3.53
C THR A 189 -11.93 -9.59 -2.77
N ILE A 190 -11.07 -8.82 -3.43
CA ILE A 190 -10.33 -7.72 -2.78
C ILE A 190 -11.32 -6.66 -2.26
N VAL A 191 -12.28 -6.25 -3.09
CA VAL A 191 -13.29 -5.25 -2.71
C VAL A 191 -14.12 -5.76 -1.54
N VAL A 192 -14.67 -6.96 -1.62
CA VAL A 192 -15.52 -7.53 -0.55
C VAL A 192 -14.74 -7.76 0.73
N LEU A 193 -13.52 -8.30 0.67
CA LEU A 193 -12.73 -8.50 1.89
C LEU A 193 -12.35 -7.17 2.54
N LYS A 194 -11.89 -6.17 1.78
CA LYS A 194 -11.43 -4.90 2.35
C LYS A 194 -12.59 -4.00 2.76
N PHE A 195 -13.53 -3.74 1.86
CA PHE A 195 -14.70 -2.91 2.18
C PHE A 195 -15.67 -3.63 3.10
N GLY A 196 -15.88 -4.93 2.92
CA GLY A 196 -16.77 -5.71 3.79
C GLY A 196 -16.27 -5.78 5.22
N VAL A 197 -14.97 -6.06 5.45
CA VAL A 197 -14.40 -6.05 6.82
C VAL A 197 -14.44 -4.65 7.43
N SER A 198 -14.09 -3.62 6.66
CA SER A 198 -14.14 -2.23 7.16
C SER A 198 -15.57 -1.80 7.51
N SER A 199 -16.52 -2.06 6.62
CA SER A 199 -17.94 -1.74 6.82
C SER A 199 -18.54 -2.54 7.96
N TYR A 200 -18.16 -3.81 8.10
CA TYR A 200 -18.58 -4.65 9.23
C TYR A 200 -18.04 -4.14 10.56
N LYS A 201 -16.77 -3.72 10.62
CA LYS A 201 -16.19 -3.10 11.82
C LYS A 201 -16.87 -1.78 12.16
N ALA A 202 -17.11 -0.93 11.17
CA ALA A 202 -17.81 0.33 11.35
C ALA A 202 -19.26 0.11 11.81
N TYR A 203 -19.97 -0.84 11.21
CA TYR A 203 -21.32 -1.24 11.60
C TYR A 203 -21.36 -1.82 13.02
N LYS A 204 -20.44 -2.72 13.36
CA LYS A 204 -20.30 -3.28 14.72
C LYS A 204 -19.99 -2.16 15.72
N SER A 205 -19.08 -1.26 15.40
CA SER A 205 -18.77 -0.10 16.24
C SER A 205 -19.96 0.85 16.39
N TRP A 206 -20.75 1.06 15.33
CA TRP A 206 -21.94 1.90 15.40
C TRP A 206 -23.06 1.29 16.24
N ILE A 207 -23.28 -0.03 16.15
CA ILE A 207 -24.33 -0.72 16.92
C ILE A 207 -23.93 -0.99 18.37
N TYR A 208 -22.66 -1.30 18.62
CA TYR A 208 -22.17 -1.72 19.93
C TYR A 208 -21.30 -0.66 20.64
N GLY A 209 -20.99 0.48 20.02
CA GLY A 209 -19.93 1.37 20.49
C GLY A 209 -20.37 2.61 21.27
N GLY A 210 -20.20 2.55 22.59
CA GLY A 210 -19.43 3.59 23.28
C GLY A 210 -17.94 3.26 23.12
N GLY A 211 -17.16 4.18 22.54
CA GLY A 211 -15.81 3.94 22.01
C GLY A 211 -14.66 3.76 23.01
N TYR A 212 -14.89 3.11 24.15
CA TYR A 212 -13.82 2.78 25.09
C TYR A 212 -13.58 1.27 25.13
N GLU A 213 -12.47 0.84 24.53
CA GLU A 213 -11.92 -0.49 24.72
C GLU A 213 -10.84 -0.37 25.81
N PRO A 214 -11.03 -0.92 27.02
CA PRO A 214 -10.02 -0.86 28.07
C PRO A 214 -8.75 -1.56 27.58
N VAL A 215 -7.62 -0.86 27.64
CA VAL A 215 -6.32 -1.44 27.32
C VAL A 215 -5.80 -2.18 28.55
N GLY A 216 -5.94 -3.50 28.54
CA GLY A 216 -5.48 -4.40 29.60
C GLY A 216 -6.58 -4.83 30.57
N ASP A 217 -6.30 -5.89 31.31
CA ASP A 217 -7.19 -6.38 32.38
C ASP A 217 -7.05 -5.47 33.61
N ASP A 218 -8.18 -5.14 34.23
CA ASP A 218 -8.18 -4.46 35.52
C ASP A 218 -7.47 -5.36 36.53
N GLN A 219 -6.36 -4.87 37.09
CA GLN A 219 -5.60 -5.59 38.10
C GLN A 219 -6.40 -5.74 39.41
N GLY A 220 -7.55 -5.07 39.54
CA GLY A 220 -8.42 -5.12 40.71
C GLY A 220 -7.84 -4.41 41.93
N ILE A 221 -6.67 -3.77 41.77
CA ILE A 221 -5.98 -3.01 42.79
C ILE A 221 -6.23 -1.53 42.49
N PRO A 222 -6.98 -0.80 43.35
CA PRO A 222 -7.15 0.63 43.17
C PRO A 222 -5.79 1.31 43.26
N PHE A 223 -5.54 2.29 42.39
CA PHE A 223 -4.27 2.99 42.30
C PHE A 223 -3.77 3.56 43.63
N SER A 224 -4.69 3.95 44.53
CA SER A 224 -4.39 4.44 45.88
C SER A 224 -3.77 3.41 46.83
N LYS A 225 -3.78 2.12 46.47
CA LYS A 225 -3.20 1.03 47.29
C LYS A 225 -1.83 0.58 46.82
N VAL A 226 -1.28 1.21 45.78
CA VAL A 226 0.06 0.87 45.28
C VAL A 226 1.09 1.67 46.08
N GLU A 227 1.72 1.03 47.08
CA GLU A 227 2.68 1.69 47.99
C GLU A 227 3.86 2.36 47.28
N SER A 228 4.24 1.87 46.10
CA SER A 228 5.37 2.40 45.33
C SER A 228 5.04 3.65 44.50
N ILE A 229 3.77 4.05 44.39
CA ILE A 229 3.36 5.15 43.51
C ILE A 229 2.62 6.23 44.31
N THR A 230 3.24 7.40 44.44
CA THR A 230 2.70 8.53 45.20
C THR A 230 1.82 9.46 44.35
N ALA A 231 1.96 9.45 43.03
CA ALA A 231 1.20 10.32 42.14
C ALA A 231 0.96 9.68 40.77
N TYR A 232 -0.19 9.99 40.16
CA TYR A 232 -0.46 9.67 38.77
C TYR A 232 -0.30 10.91 37.89
N VAL A 233 0.62 10.84 36.93
CA VAL A 233 0.81 11.86 35.89
C VAL A 233 0.10 11.37 34.62
N PRO A 234 -1.00 12.03 34.19
CA PRO A 234 -1.71 11.64 32.97
C PRO A 234 -0.82 11.79 31.73
N GLN A 235 -0.64 10.70 31.00
CA GLN A 235 0.18 10.64 29.78
C GLN A 235 -0.67 10.29 28.57
N VAL A 236 -0.39 10.96 27.44
CA VAL A 236 -0.94 10.64 26.13
C VAL A 236 0.21 10.18 25.26
N ARG A 237 0.19 8.89 24.90
CA ARG A 237 1.15 8.33 23.95
C ARG A 237 0.66 8.58 22.53
N SER A 238 1.50 9.22 21.72
CA SER A 238 1.26 9.42 20.30
C SER A 238 2.44 8.83 19.54
N VAL A 239 2.14 8.19 18.41
CA VAL A 239 3.15 7.56 17.55
C VAL A 239 4.11 8.59 16.94
N ALA A 240 3.71 9.86 16.89
CA ALA A 240 4.50 10.94 16.32
C ALA A 240 5.62 11.44 17.25
N PHE A 241 5.55 11.16 18.56
CA PHE A 241 6.48 11.68 19.55
C PHE A 241 7.27 10.55 20.21
N VAL A 242 8.57 10.76 20.41
CA VAL A 242 9.47 9.78 21.06
C VAL A 242 9.13 9.62 22.55
N TYR A 243 8.73 10.72 23.17
CA TYR A 243 8.34 10.78 24.58
C TYR A 243 6.83 10.98 24.70
N PRO A 244 6.19 10.45 25.75
CA PRO A 244 4.76 10.64 25.96
C PRO A 244 4.46 12.11 26.28
N LEU A 245 3.37 12.61 25.73
CA LEU A 245 2.88 13.95 26.01
C LEU A 245 2.18 13.96 27.37
N LEU A 246 2.39 15.01 28.15
CA LEU A 246 1.84 15.15 29.49
C LEU A 246 0.54 15.95 29.40
N ALA A 247 -0.57 15.30 29.74
CA ALA A 247 -1.91 15.90 29.70
C ALA A 247 -2.27 16.61 31.02
N CYS A 248 -1.27 17.20 31.67
CA CYS A 248 -1.39 17.95 32.91
C CYS A 248 -0.31 19.03 33.01
N ASP A 249 -0.49 19.95 33.94
CA ASP A 249 0.55 20.91 34.31
C ASP A 249 1.65 20.21 35.10
N VAL A 250 2.89 20.41 34.68
CA VAL A 250 4.09 19.81 35.27
C VAL A 250 5.06 20.85 35.81
N ILE A 251 4.72 22.14 35.75
CA ILE A 251 5.61 23.23 36.22
C ILE A 251 6.00 23.06 37.69
N HIS A 252 5.11 22.47 38.50
CA HIS A 252 5.32 22.25 39.94
C HIS A 252 5.56 20.78 40.31
N VAL A 253 5.73 19.91 39.32
CA VAL A 253 5.99 18.48 39.54
C VAL A 253 7.51 18.26 39.49
N ASP A 254 8.05 17.55 40.48
CA ASP A 254 9.46 17.15 40.42
C ASP A 254 9.69 16.23 39.22
N GLY A 255 10.62 16.60 38.34
CA GLY A 255 10.96 15.83 37.15
C GLY A 255 11.43 14.41 37.46
N SER A 256 11.98 14.16 38.65
CA SER A 256 12.37 12.82 39.09
C SER A 256 11.19 11.83 39.19
N LEU A 257 9.96 12.34 39.35
CA LEU A 257 8.74 11.54 39.44
C LEU A 257 8.20 11.14 38.06
N ILE A 258 8.75 11.71 36.99
CA ILE A 258 8.36 11.42 35.61
C ILE A 258 9.25 10.28 35.10
N GLY A 259 8.64 9.15 34.77
CA GLY A 259 9.36 7.90 34.46
C GLY A 259 10.15 7.85 33.15
N PHE A 260 10.45 8.99 32.53
CA PHE A 260 11.29 9.09 31.34
C PHE A 260 12.15 10.34 31.40
N THR A 261 13.30 10.33 30.69
CA THR A 261 14.19 11.49 30.59
C THR A 261 14.49 11.77 29.12
N ASP A 262 14.28 13.01 28.69
CA ASP A 262 14.64 13.50 27.36
C ASP A 262 16.08 14.03 27.41
N PRO A 263 17.03 13.47 26.64
CA PRO A 263 18.42 13.90 26.63
C PRO A 263 18.62 15.30 26.03
N GLU A 264 17.65 15.83 25.26
CA GLU A 264 17.71 17.20 24.75
C GLU A 264 17.22 18.24 25.78
N HIS A 265 16.36 17.81 26.73
CA HIS A 265 15.74 18.65 27.75
C HIS A 265 15.90 18.03 29.14
N GLU A 266 17.16 17.92 29.57
CA GLU A 266 17.51 17.29 30.84
C GLU A 266 16.87 18.04 32.02
N ASN A 267 15.95 17.37 32.73
CA ASN A 267 15.13 17.87 33.85
C ASN A 267 14.02 18.88 33.51
N ASP A 268 13.76 19.17 32.23
CA ASP A 268 12.63 20.01 31.82
C ASP A 268 11.60 19.20 31.03
N HIS A 269 10.58 18.72 31.73
CA HIS A 269 9.45 18.00 31.14
C HIS A 269 8.32 18.92 30.65
N SER A 270 8.45 20.24 30.84
CA SER A 270 7.41 21.20 30.43
C SER A 270 7.22 21.22 28.92
N VAL A 271 8.28 20.98 28.14
CA VAL A 271 8.23 20.89 26.67
C VAL A 271 7.30 19.78 26.16
N HIS A 272 7.09 18.75 26.97
CA HIS A 272 6.18 17.63 26.66
C HIS A 272 4.76 17.88 27.19
N SER A 273 4.51 18.99 27.88
CA SER A 273 3.17 19.33 28.39
C SER A 273 2.28 19.90 27.30
N LEU A 274 1.12 19.27 27.14
CA LEU A 274 0.08 19.73 26.22
C LEU A 274 -0.47 21.12 26.59
N ILE A 275 -0.24 21.60 27.82
CA ILE A 275 -0.71 22.93 28.26
C ILE A 275 -0.19 24.06 27.37
N HIS A 276 1.03 23.94 26.86
CA HIS A 276 1.63 25.00 26.05
C HIS A 276 1.08 25.05 24.62
N GLU A 277 0.51 23.95 24.11
CA GLU A 277 -0.12 23.90 22.79
C GLU A 277 -1.52 24.54 22.78
N PHE A 278 -2.14 24.64 23.96
CA PHE A 278 -3.47 25.19 24.11
C PHE A 278 -3.43 26.69 24.39
N ARG A 279 -3.93 27.51 23.44
CA ARG A 279 -4.25 28.92 23.72
C ARG A 279 -5.34 28.98 24.79
N THR A 280 -4.92 29.31 26.01
CA THR A 280 -5.69 29.18 27.26
C THR A 280 -7.03 29.94 27.21
N GLU A 281 -7.11 31.03 26.45
CA GLU A 281 -8.31 31.85 26.31
C GLU A 281 -9.41 31.19 25.46
N GLU A 282 -9.05 30.48 24.38
CA GLU A 282 -10.03 29.84 23.48
C GLU A 282 -10.69 28.62 24.11
N LEU A 283 -9.96 27.90 24.99
CA LEU A 283 -10.47 26.74 25.70
C LEU A 283 -11.22 27.08 26.98
N LYS A 284 -10.81 28.13 27.72
CA LYS A 284 -11.62 28.65 28.83
C LYS A 284 -12.99 29.13 28.35
N ALA A 285 -13.07 29.69 27.14
CA ALA A 285 -14.33 30.10 26.52
C ALA A 285 -15.21 28.91 26.08
N LYS A 286 -14.62 27.75 25.76
CA LYS A 286 -15.33 26.52 25.34
C LYS A 286 -15.59 25.54 26.48
N ALA A 287 -14.93 25.70 27.62
CA ALA A 287 -15.14 24.87 28.79
C ALA A 287 -16.54 25.11 29.36
N LYS A 288 -17.30 24.02 29.51
CA LYS A 288 -18.67 24.06 30.06
C LYS A 288 -18.72 24.54 31.53
N ASP A 289 -17.57 24.52 32.19
CA ASP A 289 -17.36 24.93 33.58
C ASP A 289 -15.96 25.57 33.66
N VAL A 290 -15.92 26.92 33.75
CA VAL A 290 -14.67 27.71 33.72
C VAL A 290 -13.76 27.39 34.92
N ASN A 291 -14.33 26.83 35.98
CA ASN A 291 -13.62 26.47 37.20
C ASN A 291 -13.02 25.06 37.18
N LYS A 292 -13.31 24.25 36.15
CA LYS A 292 -12.71 22.92 36.01
C LYS A 292 -11.44 22.98 35.17
N PRO A 293 -10.37 22.31 35.61
CA PRO A 293 -9.17 22.18 34.79
C PRO A 293 -9.53 21.47 33.49
N ILE A 294 -9.14 22.07 32.36
CA ILE A 294 -9.42 21.59 31.00
C ILE A 294 -8.66 20.29 30.72
N LEU A 295 -7.52 20.11 31.39
CA LEU A 295 -6.65 18.95 31.32
C LEU A 295 -6.62 18.21 32.66
N GLY A 296 -6.01 17.02 32.68
CA GLY A 296 -5.92 16.20 33.88
C GLY A 296 -5.17 16.92 35.00
N VAL A 297 -5.63 16.73 36.24
CA VAL A 297 -4.91 17.20 37.43
C VAL A 297 -4.07 16.05 37.96
N VAL A 298 -2.82 16.31 38.30
CA VAL A 298 -1.99 15.35 39.02
C VAL A 298 -2.66 15.04 40.36
N LYS A 299 -3.06 13.79 40.55
CA LYS A 299 -3.64 13.32 41.82
C LYS A 299 -2.54 12.70 42.65
N HIS A 300 -2.27 13.31 43.80
CA HIS A 300 -1.40 12.74 44.82
C HIS A 300 -2.23 11.85 45.75
N TYR A 301 -1.74 10.64 46.00
CA TYR A 301 -2.32 9.69 46.93
C TYR A 301 -1.30 9.47 48.06
N PRO A 302 -1.42 10.18 49.19
CA PRO A 302 -0.48 9.98 50.29
C PRO A 302 -0.62 8.55 50.85
N PRO A 303 0.47 7.93 51.32
CA PRO A 303 0.39 6.64 52.00
C PRO A 303 -0.52 6.73 53.23
N ASN A 304 -1.18 5.63 53.59
CA ASN A 304 -2.06 5.60 54.76
C ASN A 304 -1.26 5.99 56.01
N ALA A 305 -1.82 6.88 56.83
CA ALA A 305 -1.14 7.41 58.02
C ALA A 305 -0.68 6.31 58.99
N GLU A 306 -1.34 5.15 59.00
CA GLU A 306 -0.98 3.99 59.82
C GLU A 306 0.30 3.27 59.36
N GLU A 307 0.64 3.30 58.07
CA GLU A 307 1.88 2.69 57.54
C GLU A 307 3.08 3.65 57.64
N SER A 308 2.84 4.95 57.62
CA SER A 308 3.90 5.97 57.73
C SER A 308 4.57 6.07 59.12
N MET A 309 4.03 5.39 60.14
CA MET A 309 4.58 5.34 61.50
C MET A 309 5.64 4.24 61.73
N HIS A 310 5.93 3.43 60.69
CA HIS A 310 6.88 2.31 60.79
C HIS A 310 8.22 2.54 60.06
N PHE A 311 8.50 3.76 59.61
CA PHE A 311 9.80 4.17 59.06
C PHE A 311 10.51 5.20 59.94
#